data_AF-A0AAN8PCY8-F1
#
_entry.id   AF-A0AAN8PCY8-F1
#
_cell.length_a   1.000
_cell.length_b   1.000
_cell.length_c   1.000
_cell.angle_alpha   90.00
_cell.angle_beta   90.00
_cell.angle_gamma   90.00
#
_symmetry.space_group_name_H-M   'P 1'
#
loop_
_entity.id
_entity.type
_entity.pdbx_description
1 polymer ?
#
loop_
_entity_poly.entity_id
_entity_poly.type
_entity_poly.pdbx_seq_one_letter_code
_entity_poly.pdbx_strand_id
1 'polypeptide(L)'
;MKRSFESLKELTKITEEEEKYWNEDFNVSVMRNQNFVLSMLYVFSKLHEQFKCTICNKNLWLEIQPKEKLFIHPILLVLMCQDCCEFYGDGDFALDEDGTDKYCRWCGDGGRLIMCSTCIYAFCDNCIRKNFGVSTLEKIIADDNWECYFCDLRPLWYLRSVCRMAKDLNAKTEEKRKDSVVRKQIMDASDSVDRGEAANKINETIEIESTDDEGL
;
A
#
# COMPACT_ATOMS: atom_id res chain seq x y z
N MET A 1 26.52 7.79 -9.27
CA MET A 1 26.61 6.64 -8.35
C MET A 1 25.25 5.96 -8.34
N LYS A 2 25.05 4.89 -9.12
CA LYS A 2 23.77 4.16 -9.14
C LYS A 2 23.58 3.49 -7.78
N ARG A 3 22.60 3.94 -7.00
CA ARG A 3 22.16 3.27 -5.77
C ARG A 3 21.33 2.05 -6.18
N SER A 4 21.59 0.88 -5.60
CA SER A 4 20.81 -0.32 -5.91
C SER A 4 19.36 -0.12 -5.49
N PHE A 5 18.41 -0.77 -6.16
CA PHE A 5 16.99 -0.72 -5.82
C PHE A 5 16.72 -1.05 -4.33
N GLU A 6 17.49 -1.97 -3.76
CA GLU A 6 17.39 -2.33 -2.35
C GLU A 6 17.80 -1.17 -1.41
N SER A 7 18.81 -0.40 -1.79
CA SER A 7 19.20 0.81 -1.03
C SER A 7 18.18 1.95 -1.11
N LEU A 8 17.27 1.93 -2.10
CA LEU A 8 16.18 2.91 -2.19
C LEU A 8 15.05 2.60 -1.21
N LYS A 9 14.78 1.31 -0.93
CA LYS A 9 13.76 0.92 0.05
C LYS A 9 14.09 1.43 1.44
N GLU A 10 15.36 1.36 1.83
CA GLU A 10 15.87 1.87 3.11
C GLU A 10 15.59 3.36 3.31
N LEU A 11 15.65 4.16 2.25
CA LEU A 11 15.41 5.61 2.27
C LEU A 11 13.92 5.96 2.29
N THR A 12 13.05 4.99 2.02
CA THR A 12 11.59 5.18 1.97
C THR A 12 10.87 4.57 3.17
N LYS A 13 11.64 4.15 4.18
CA LYS A 13 11.13 3.65 5.46
C LYS A 13 10.19 4.67 6.10
N ILE A 14 9.17 4.14 6.76
CA ILE A 14 8.22 4.91 7.53
C ILE A 14 8.99 5.57 8.68
N THR A 15 8.91 6.89 8.78
CA THR A 15 9.57 7.65 9.85
C THR A 15 8.66 7.71 11.09
N GLU A 16 9.25 8.02 12.25
CA GLU A 16 8.46 8.25 13.48
C GLU A 16 7.47 9.41 13.30
N GLU A 17 7.84 10.44 12.53
CA GLU A 17 6.96 11.56 12.20
C GLU A 17 5.77 11.13 11.34
N GLU A 18 6.01 10.26 10.35
CA GLU A 18 4.94 9.69 9.53
C GLU A 18 3.99 8.81 10.36
N GLU A 19 4.55 7.98 11.25
CA GLU A 19 3.76 7.14 12.17
C GLU A 19 2.92 8.01 13.11
N LYS A 20 3.45 9.14 13.61
CA LYS A 20 2.69 10.09 14.41
C LYS A 20 1.53 10.71 13.63
N TYR A 21 1.77 11.15 12.39
CA TYR A 21 0.72 11.69 11.51
C TYR A 21 -0.42 10.67 11.33
N TRP A 22 -0.10 9.38 11.18
CA TRP A 22 -1.11 8.33 11.07
C TRP A 22 -1.99 8.20 12.30
N ASN A 23 -1.36 8.15 13.48
CA ASN A 23 -2.05 7.89 14.73
C ASN A 23 -2.90 9.08 15.19
N GLU A 24 -2.40 10.30 15.02
CA GLU A 24 -3.02 11.51 15.58
C GLU A 24 -3.90 12.25 14.56
N ASP A 25 -3.48 12.39 13.31
CA ASP A 25 -4.16 13.25 12.34
C ASP A 25 -5.08 12.45 11.41
N PHE A 26 -4.57 11.33 10.88
CA PHE A 26 -5.30 10.54 9.90
C PHE A 26 -6.42 9.70 10.54
N ASN A 27 -6.09 8.89 11.56
CA ASN A 27 -7.08 8.06 12.25
C ASN A 27 -8.20 8.89 12.89
N VAL A 28 -7.86 10.03 13.49
CA VAL A 28 -8.86 10.93 14.09
C VAL A 28 -9.76 11.56 13.03
N SER A 29 -9.22 11.95 11.87
CA SER A 29 -10.03 12.51 10.77
C SER A 29 -10.98 11.48 10.15
N VAL A 30 -10.57 10.21 10.07
CA VAL A 30 -11.44 9.11 9.65
C VAL A 30 -12.50 8.80 10.72
N MET A 31 -12.18 8.92 12.02
CA MET A 31 -13.05 8.55 13.14
C MET A 31 -13.93 9.69 13.71
N ARG A 32 -13.73 10.95 13.32
CA ARG A 32 -14.42 12.14 13.89
C ARG A 32 -15.91 12.28 13.55
N ASN A 33 -16.52 11.41 12.76
CA ASN A 33 -17.97 11.43 12.48
C ASN A 33 -18.75 10.49 13.43
N GLN A 34 -18.85 10.89 14.70
CA GLN A 34 -19.59 10.15 15.73
C GLN A 34 -21.10 10.42 15.63
N ASN A 35 -21.83 9.55 14.92
CA ASN A 35 -23.26 9.24 15.14
C ASN A 35 -23.58 7.83 14.56
N PHE A 36 -24.06 6.94 15.41
CA PHE A 36 -23.67 5.51 15.50
C PHE A 36 -24.22 4.52 14.45
N VAL A 37 -25.11 4.85 13.51
CA VAL A 37 -25.67 3.83 12.59
C VAL A 37 -25.89 4.27 11.14
N LEU A 38 -26.25 5.53 10.89
CA LEU A 38 -26.26 6.09 9.52
C LEU A 38 -24.84 6.36 8.98
N SER A 39 -23.84 6.43 9.86
CA SER A 39 -22.45 6.72 9.50
C SER A 39 -21.69 5.52 8.92
N MET A 40 -22.04 4.28 9.25
CA MET A 40 -21.23 3.13 8.83
C MET A 40 -21.26 2.95 7.30
N LEU A 41 -22.43 3.09 6.68
CA LEU A 41 -22.59 3.08 5.22
C LEU A 41 -21.92 4.29 4.55
N TYR A 42 -22.01 5.48 5.15
CA TYR A 42 -21.36 6.69 4.63
C TYR A 42 -19.83 6.59 4.70
N VAL A 43 -19.29 6.15 5.84
CA VAL A 43 -17.86 5.91 6.05
C VAL A 43 -17.36 4.81 5.10
N PHE A 44 -18.12 3.71 4.93
CA PHE A 44 -17.80 2.68 3.92
C PHE A 44 -17.78 3.24 2.50
N SER A 45 -18.78 4.05 2.12
CA SER A 45 -18.86 4.66 0.78
C SER A 45 -17.71 5.64 0.53
N LYS A 46 -17.33 6.43 1.54
CA LYS A 46 -16.20 7.38 1.46
C LYS A 46 -14.85 6.71 1.48
N LEU A 47 -14.74 5.53 2.09
CA LEU A 47 -13.53 4.73 2.06
C LEU A 47 -13.34 4.05 0.69
N HIS A 48 -14.42 3.56 0.08
CA HIS A 48 -14.43 3.03 -1.29
C HIS A 48 -13.87 4.02 -2.32
N GLU A 49 -14.18 5.31 -2.15
CA GLU A 49 -13.72 6.38 -3.06
C GLU A 49 -12.22 6.69 -2.94
N GLN A 50 -11.58 6.31 -1.81
CA GLN A 50 -10.16 6.59 -1.54
C GLN A 50 -9.24 5.51 -2.09
N PHE A 51 -9.70 4.27 -2.19
CA PHE A 51 -8.91 3.17 -2.72
C PHE A 51 -8.83 3.22 -4.24
N LYS A 52 -7.84 3.96 -4.73
CA LYS A 52 -7.55 4.11 -6.15
C LYS A 52 -6.08 3.89 -6.42
N CYS A 53 -5.77 3.37 -7.60
CA CYS A 53 -4.40 3.36 -8.09
C CYS A 53 -3.94 4.80 -8.29
N THR A 54 -2.81 5.15 -7.68
CA THR A 54 -2.24 6.51 -7.76
C THR A 54 -1.66 6.87 -9.14
N ILE A 55 -1.60 5.92 -10.07
CA ILE A 55 -1.09 6.13 -11.44
C ILE A 55 -2.25 6.31 -12.44
N CYS A 56 -3.22 5.39 -12.44
CA CYS A 56 -4.30 5.36 -13.43
C CYS A 56 -5.68 5.75 -12.87
N ASN A 57 -5.81 6.01 -11.57
CA ASN A 57 -7.08 6.28 -10.87
C ASN A 57 -8.12 5.15 -10.90
N LYS A 58 -7.76 3.94 -11.36
CA LYS A 58 -8.61 2.74 -11.25
C LYS A 58 -9.02 2.54 -9.80
N ASN A 59 -10.31 2.33 -9.56
CA ASN A 59 -10.80 2.00 -8.23
C ASN A 59 -10.36 0.58 -7.85
N LEU A 60 -9.72 0.43 -6.69
CA LEU A 60 -9.15 -0.82 -6.20
C LEU A 60 -9.96 -1.41 -5.05
N TRP A 61 -11.15 -0.88 -4.73
CA TRP A 61 -11.94 -1.38 -3.62
C TRP A 61 -12.23 -2.87 -3.72
N LEU A 62 -12.59 -3.35 -4.91
CA LEU A 62 -12.84 -4.77 -5.17
C LEU A 62 -11.57 -5.61 -5.07
N GLU A 63 -10.42 -5.04 -5.41
CA GLU A 63 -9.10 -5.71 -5.35
C GLU A 63 -8.53 -5.72 -3.92
N ILE A 64 -9.05 -4.88 -3.02
CA ILE A 64 -8.68 -4.87 -1.60
C ILE A 64 -9.47 -5.94 -0.81
N GLN A 65 -10.46 -6.58 -1.44
CA GLN A 65 -11.22 -7.70 -0.88
C GLN A 65 -10.37 -9.01 -0.83
N PRO A 66 -10.83 -10.08 -0.16
CA PRO A 66 -10.04 -11.29 -0.01
C PRO A 66 -9.69 -11.88 -1.38
N LYS A 67 -8.52 -12.53 -1.44
CA LYS A 67 -7.96 -13.29 -2.59
C LYS A 67 -7.08 -12.52 -3.58
N GLU A 68 -7.19 -11.20 -3.68
CA GLU A 68 -6.38 -10.44 -4.64
C GLU A 68 -5.09 -9.90 -4.00
N LYS A 69 -4.01 -9.95 -4.76
CA LYS A 69 -2.72 -9.40 -4.33
C LYS A 69 -2.79 -7.88 -4.36
N LEU A 70 -2.46 -7.25 -3.24
CA LEU A 70 -2.25 -5.80 -3.20
C LEU A 70 -0.92 -5.44 -3.88
N PHE A 71 -0.98 -4.45 -4.78
CA PHE A 71 0.22 -3.90 -5.42
C PHE A 71 0.53 -2.53 -4.85
N ILE A 72 1.80 -2.33 -4.56
CA ILE A 72 2.31 -1.15 -3.86
C ILE A 72 3.51 -0.67 -4.61
N HIS A 73 3.53 0.62 -4.89
CA HIS A 73 4.68 1.24 -5.53
C HIS A 73 5.93 0.98 -4.67
N PRO A 74 6.99 0.35 -5.21
CA PRO A 74 8.10 -0.17 -4.40
C PRO A 74 8.93 0.91 -3.70
N ILE A 75 8.94 2.12 -4.27
CA ILE A 75 9.66 3.28 -3.72
C ILE A 75 8.70 4.21 -2.94
N LEU A 76 7.63 4.70 -3.58
CA LEU A 76 6.74 5.69 -2.97
C LEU A 76 5.81 5.12 -1.88
N LEU A 77 5.67 3.79 -1.80
CA LEU A 77 4.82 3.07 -0.84
C LEU A 77 3.33 3.46 -0.89
N VAL A 78 2.83 3.75 -2.08
CA VAL A 78 1.43 4.11 -2.35
C VAL A 78 0.70 3.03 -3.18
N LEU A 79 -0.63 3.07 -3.17
CA LEU A 79 -1.47 2.10 -3.90
C LEU A 79 -1.26 2.14 -5.42
N MET A 80 -1.20 0.95 -6.00
CA MET A 80 -1.00 0.69 -7.43
C MET A 80 -1.91 -0.46 -7.86
N CYS A 81 -2.44 -0.46 -9.09
CA CYS A 81 -3.12 -1.63 -9.64
C CYS A 81 -2.12 -2.59 -10.28
N GLN A 82 -2.53 -3.83 -10.53
CA GLN A 82 -1.69 -4.83 -11.19
C GLN A 82 -1.09 -4.33 -12.50
N ASP A 83 -1.92 -3.80 -13.42
CA ASP A 83 -1.48 -3.33 -14.73
C ASP A 83 -0.37 -2.27 -14.64
N CYS A 84 -0.50 -1.32 -13.70
CA CYS A 84 0.52 -0.30 -13.47
C CYS A 84 1.77 -0.86 -12.81
N CYS A 85 1.66 -1.90 -11.98
CA CYS A 85 2.81 -2.58 -11.40
C CYS A 85 3.60 -3.34 -12.47
N GLU A 86 2.91 -4.03 -13.36
CA GLU A 86 3.52 -4.76 -14.47
C GLU A 86 4.20 -3.80 -15.45
N PHE A 87 3.54 -2.68 -15.77
CA PHE A 87 4.13 -1.64 -16.61
C PHE A 87 5.35 -0.97 -15.96
N TYR A 88 5.32 -0.71 -14.65
CA TYR A 88 6.42 -0.08 -13.93
C TYR A 88 7.69 -0.94 -13.94
N GLY A 89 7.55 -2.27 -13.94
CA GLY A 89 8.66 -3.21 -13.99
C GLY A 89 9.54 -3.17 -12.74
N ASP A 90 10.86 -3.23 -12.91
CA ASP A 90 11.85 -3.24 -11.83
C ASP A 90 12.26 -1.83 -11.36
N GLY A 91 11.86 -0.78 -12.09
CA GLY A 91 12.24 0.60 -11.80
C GLY A 91 13.69 0.96 -12.13
N ASP A 92 14.46 0.13 -12.86
CA ASP A 92 15.78 0.49 -13.38
C ASP A 92 15.63 1.27 -14.70
N PHE A 93 15.37 2.56 -14.56
CA PHE A 93 15.12 3.45 -15.68
C PHE A 93 16.42 3.96 -16.31
N ALA A 94 16.41 4.06 -17.63
CA ALA A 94 17.50 4.68 -18.37
C ALA A 94 17.64 6.17 -18.01
N LEU A 95 18.87 6.64 -17.97
CA LEU A 95 19.18 8.05 -17.74
C LEU A 95 19.29 8.81 -19.07
N ASP A 96 18.96 10.10 -19.02
CA ASP A 96 19.17 11.06 -20.10
C ASP A 96 20.61 11.61 -20.13
N GLU A 97 20.93 12.39 -21.16
CA GLU A 97 22.27 12.94 -21.38
C GLU A 97 22.75 13.81 -20.20
N ASP A 98 21.81 14.44 -19.50
CA ASP A 98 22.07 15.25 -18.29
C ASP A 98 22.20 14.41 -17.00
N GLY A 99 22.06 13.08 -17.09
CA GLY A 99 22.18 12.15 -15.97
C GLY A 99 20.92 11.98 -15.13
N THR A 100 19.77 12.48 -15.59
CA THR A 100 18.47 12.35 -14.92
C THR A 100 17.64 11.19 -15.48
N ASP A 101 16.61 10.73 -14.76
CA ASP A 101 15.71 9.66 -15.23
C ASP A 101 14.92 10.09 -16.47
N LYS A 102 14.92 9.26 -17.52
CA LYS A 102 14.10 9.44 -18.73
C LYS A 102 12.60 9.23 -18.51
N TYR A 103 12.23 8.62 -17.40
CA TYR A 103 10.86 8.21 -17.12
C TYR A 103 10.41 8.72 -15.76
N CYS A 104 9.11 8.96 -15.64
CA CYS A 104 8.49 9.36 -14.39
C CYS A 104 8.70 8.28 -13.32
N ARG A 105 9.30 8.65 -12.20
CA ARG A 105 9.57 7.77 -11.06
C ARG A 105 8.30 7.21 -10.40
N TRP A 106 7.12 7.80 -10.66
CA TRP A 106 5.84 7.28 -10.15
C TRP A 106 5.21 6.25 -11.07
N CYS A 107 5.22 6.46 -12.39
CA CYS A 107 4.46 5.61 -13.33
C CYS A 107 5.30 4.83 -14.33
N GLY A 108 6.60 5.10 -14.43
CA GLY A 108 7.49 4.49 -15.43
C GLY A 108 7.26 4.97 -16.87
N ASP A 109 6.39 5.95 -17.09
CA ASP A 109 6.08 6.49 -18.41
C ASP A 109 6.88 7.77 -18.71
N GLY A 110 7.10 8.06 -19.98
CA GLY A 110 7.77 9.27 -20.45
C GLY A 110 6.84 10.48 -20.55
N GLY A 111 7.27 11.50 -21.29
CA GLY A 111 6.47 12.68 -21.60
C GLY A 111 6.99 13.94 -20.90
N ARG A 112 6.07 14.79 -20.41
CA ARG A 112 6.44 16.03 -19.72
C ARG A 112 6.84 15.74 -18.28
N LEU A 113 8.14 15.74 -18.02
CA LEU A 113 8.73 15.48 -16.72
C LEU A 113 9.10 16.79 -16.01
N ILE A 114 8.93 16.79 -14.69
CA ILE A 114 9.45 17.80 -13.76
C ILE A 114 10.60 17.15 -12.99
N MET A 115 11.77 17.79 -13.01
CA MET A 115 13.01 17.26 -12.45
C MET A 115 13.17 17.68 -10.99
N CYS A 116 13.69 16.78 -10.16
CA CYS A 116 14.10 17.14 -8.80
C CYS A 116 15.36 18.03 -8.82
N SER A 117 15.43 19.00 -7.92
CA SER A 117 16.62 19.84 -7.75
C SER A 117 17.79 19.10 -7.07
N THR A 118 17.53 18.02 -6.34
CA THR A 118 18.52 17.35 -5.45
C THR A 118 18.81 15.89 -5.79
N CYS A 119 18.10 15.26 -6.73
CA CYS A 119 18.32 13.87 -7.11
C CYS A 119 18.07 13.62 -8.60
N ILE A 120 18.33 12.40 -9.07
CA ILE A 120 18.18 12.03 -10.48
C ILE A 120 16.72 11.80 -10.92
N TYR A 121 15.77 11.81 -9.99
CA TYR A 121 14.39 11.41 -10.27
C TYR A 121 13.55 12.55 -10.83
N ALA A 122 12.58 12.16 -11.66
CA ALA A 122 11.64 13.07 -12.29
C ALA A 122 10.21 12.55 -12.15
N PHE A 123 9.23 13.44 -12.22
CA PHE A 123 7.81 13.10 -12.11
C PHE A 123 7.01 13.75 -13.23
N CYS A 124 6.12 13.01 -13.87
CA CYS A 124 5.29 13.57 -14.93
C CYS A 124 4.16 14.44 -14.38
N ASP A 125 3.78 15.45 -15.14
CA ASP A 125 2.69 16.38 -14.77
C ASP A 125 1.35 15.67 -14.51
N ASN A 126 1.08 14.58 -15.23
CA ASN A 126 -0.10 13.75 -15.05
C ASN A 126 -0.16 13.10 -13.66
N CYS A 127 0.94 12.54 -13.17
CA CYS A 127 0.98 11.92 -11.84
C CYS A 127 0.82 12.98 -10.74
N ILE A 128 1.50 14.12 -10.85
CA ILE A 128 1.35 15.22 -9.89
C ILE A 128 -0.09 15.72 -9.88
N ARG A 129 -0.67 16.00 -11.05
CA ARG A 129 -2.03 16.51 -11.18
C ARG A 129 -3.08 15.54 -10.63
N LYS A 130 -2.95 14.24 -10.93
CA LYS A 130 -3.91 13.22 -10.48
C LYS A 130 -3.94 13.09 -8.96
N ASN A 131 -2.78 13.18 -8.30
CA ASN A 131 -2.67 12.92 -6.86
C ASN A 131 -2.77 14.19 -6.00
N PHE A 132 -2.32 15.34 -6.51
CA PHE A 132 -2.19 16.58 -5.74
C PHE A 132 -2.90 17.79 -6.37
N GLY A 133 -3.52 17.62 -7.54
CA GLY A 133 -4.27 18.66 -8.23
C GLY A 133 -3.40 19.65 -9.02
N VAL A 134 -4.10 20.48 -9.81
CA VAL A 134 -3.47 21.44 -10.74
C VAL A 134 -2.69 22.52 -9.99
N SER A 135 -3.23 23.04 -8.89
CA SER A 135 -2.59 24.11 -8.13
C SER A 135 -1.26 23.68 -7.50
N THR A 136 -1.14 22.42 -7.10
CA THR A 136 0.14 21.89 -6.59
C THR A 136 1.15 21.76 -7.72
N LEU A 137 0.73 21.26 -8.88
CA LEU A 137 1.57 21.20 -10.07
C LEU A 137 2.09 22.59 -10.48
N GLU A 138 1.23 23.61 -10.51
CA GLU A 138 1.63 24.98 -10.84
C GLU A 138 2.67 25.55 -9.88
N LYS A 139 2.51 25.29 -8.57
CA LYS A 139 3.49 25.68 -7.55
C LYS A 139 4.84 24.99 -7.77
N ILE A 140 4.82 23.69 -8.05
CA ILE A 140 6.03 22.89 -8.31
C ILE A 140 6.75 23.39 -9.57
N ILE A 141 6.02 23.67 -10.65
CA ILE A 141 6.60 24.20 -11.89
C ILE A 141 7.27 25.57 -11.68
N ALA A 142 6.75 26.37 -10.74
CA ALA A 142 7.31 27.67 -10.40
C ALA A 142 8.45 27.63 -9.36
N ASP A 143 8.78 26.46 -8.82
CA ASP A 143 9.80 26.26 -7.80
C ASP A 143 11.04 25.55 -8.37
N ASP A 144 12.07 26.34 -8.70
CA ASP A 144 13.35 25.83 -9.21
C ASP A 144 14.09 24.93 -8.22
N ASN A 145 13.73 24.97 -6.92
CA ASN A 145 14.38 24.17 -5.87
C ASN A 145 13.51 22.99 -5.43
N TRP A 146 12.48 22.62 -6.18
CA TRP A 146 11.55 21.57 -5.79
C TRP A 146 12.23 20.24 -5.45
N GLU A 147 11.99 19.77 -4.22
CA GLU A 147 12.36 18.44 -3.78
C GLU A 147 11.23 17.45 -4.13
N CYS A 148 11.56 16.44 -4.93
CA CYS A 148 10.58 15.48 -5.40
C CYS A 148 10.05 14.55 -4.31
N TYR A 149 9.02 13.77 -4.63
CA TYR A 149 8.39 12.82 -3.70
C TYR A 149 9.23 11.60 -3.30
N PHE A 150 10.51 11.58 -3.66
CA PHE A 150 11.50 10.67 -3.09
C PHE A 150 12.39 11.37 -2.06
N CYS A 151 12.76 12.64 -2.30
CA CYS A 151 13.56 13.44 -1.39
C CYS A 151 12.73 13.91 -0.20
N ASP A 152 11.48 14.29 -0.44
CA ASP A 152 10.50 14.64 0.59
C ASP A 152 9.24 13.77 0.47
N LEU A 153 9.08 12.85 1.43
CA LEU A 153 7.94 11.93 1.49
C LEU A 153 6.70 12.55 2.16
N ARG A 154 6.82 13.70 2.83
CA ARG A 154 5.71 14.31 3.60
C ARG A 154 4.45 14.54 2.76
N PRO A 155 4.52 15.01 1.50
CA PRO A 155 3.33 15.12 0.66
C PRO A 155 2.62 13.78 0.41
N LEU A 156 3.33 12.66 0.47
CA LEU A 156 2.77 11.32 0.26
C LEU A 156 2.09 10.73 1.49
N TRP A 157 2.25 11.31 2.68
CA TRP A 157 1.77 10.69 3.93
C TRP A 157 0.30 10.29 3.87
N TYR A 158 -0.59 11.14 3.34
CA TYR A 158 -2.00 10.78 3.17
C TYR A 158 -2.19 9.55 2.25
N LEU A 159 -1.51 9.50 1.11
CA LEU A 159 -1.60 8.36 0.17
C LEU A 159 -1.01 7.08 0.77
N ARG A 160 0.06 7.22 1.56
CA ARG A 160 0.70 6.11 2.29
C ARG A 160 -0.21 5.61 3.43
N SER A 161 -0.95 6.49 4.11
CA SER A 161 -1.99 6.11 5.09
C SER A 161 -3.09 5.28 4.44
N VAL A 162 -3.59 5.73 3.28
CA VAL A 162 -4.62 5.00 2.52
C VAL A 162 -4.09 3.62 2.09
N CYS A 163 -2.83 3.54 1.66
CA CYS A 163 -2.17 2.27 1.36
C CYS A 163 -2.06 1.37 2.59
N ARG A 164 -1.72 1.92 3.77
CA ARG A 164 -1.66 1.17 5.02
C ARG A 164 -3.03 0.61 5.41
N MET A 165 -4.07 1.43 5.35
CA MET A 165 -5.44 0.98 5.59
C MET A 165 -5.85 -0.17 4.67
N ALA A 166 -5.50 -0.09 3.38
CA ALA A 166 -5.78 -1.15 2.42
C ALA A 166 -5.10 -2.47 2.81
N LYS A 167 -3.83 -2.42 3.25
CA LYS A 167 -3.13 -3.59 3.80
C LYS A 167 -3.84 -4.17 5.01
N ASP A 168 -4.21 -3.33 5.97
CA ASP A 168 -4.85 -3.78 7.22
C ASP A 168 -6.22 -4.41 6.94
N LEU A 169 -6.99 -3.88 5.97
CA LEU A 169 -8.25 -4.48 5.53
C LEU A 169 -8.04 -5.81 4.82
N ASN A 170 -7.07 -5.90 3.92
CA ASN A 170 -6.74 -7.13 3.21
C ASN A 170 -6.28 -8.23 4.19
N ALA A 171 -5.43 -7.89 5.17
CA ALA A 171 -4.97 -8.81 6.22
C ALA A 171 -6.11 -9.34 7.10
N LYS A 172 -6.95 -8.45 7.66
CA LYS A 172 -8.14 -8.85 8.47
C LYS A 172 -9.09 -9.77 7.71
N THR A 173 -9.15 -9.59 6.40
CA THR A 173 -10.02 -10.37 5.54
C THR A 173 -9.45 -11.76 5.28
N GLU A 174 -8.12 -11.89 5.11
CA GLU A 174 -7.43 -13.17 5.04
C GLU A 174 -7.50 -13.96 6.37
N GLU A 175 -7.39 -13.30 7.52
CA GLU A 175 -7.54 -13.92 8.86
C GLU A 175 -8.93 -14.54 9.03
N LYS A 176 -10.00 -13.76 8.80
CA LYS A 176 -11.39 -14.27 8.86
C LYS A 176 -11.63 -15.46 7.93
N ARG A 177 -10.95 -15.48 6.77
CA ARG A 177 -11.02 -16.59 5.83
C ARG A 177 -10.35 -17.83 6.41
N LYS A 178 -9.13 -17.73 6.95
CA LYS A 178 -8.43 -18.86 7.60
C LYS A 178 -9.29 -19.45 8.72
N ASP A 179 -9.84 -18.61 9.59
CA ASP A 179 -10.75 -19.03 10.66
C ASP A 179 -11.98 -19.78 10.12
N SER A 180 -12.58 -19.29 9.03
CA SER A 180 -13.74 -19.94 8.43
C SER A 180 -13.42 -21.31 7.81
N VAL A 181 -12.24 -21.48 7.21
CA VAL A 181 -11.77 -22.75 6.64
C VAL A 181 -11.47 -23.75 7.75
N VAL A 182 -10.76 -23.33 8.80
CA VAL A 182 -10.46 -24.18 9.97
C VAL A 182 -11.75 -24.63 10.66
N ARG A 183 -12.70 -23.72 10.91
CA ARG A 183 -14.00 -24.07 11.50
C ARG A 183 -14.77 -25.09 10.65
N LYS A 184 -14.79 -24.91 9.32
CA LYS A 184 -15.45 -25.86 8.42
C LYS A 184 -14.77 -27.24 8.46
N GLN A 185 -13.43 -27.29 8.43
CA GLN A 185 -12.68 -28.55 8.53
C GLN A 185 -12.92 -29.27 9.86
N ILE A 186 -12.99 -28.54 10.98
CA ILE A 186 -13.33 -29.11 12.29
C ILE A 186 -14.75 -29.72 12.26
N MET A 187 -15.73 -29.01 11.70
CA MET A 187 -17.11 -29.49 11.58
C MET A 187 -17.20 -30.74 10.69
N ASP A 188 -16.56 -30.71 9.51
CA ASP A 188 -16.53 -31.84 8.57
C ASP A 188 -15.83 -33.07 9.19
N ALA A 189 -14.81 -32.86 10.03
CA ALA A 189 -14.15 -33.93 10.77
C ALA A 189 -15.03 -34.51 11.89
N SER A 190 -15.77 -33.66 12.63
CA SER A 190 -16.67 -34.11 13.69
C SER A 190 -17.86 -34.93 13.19
N ASP A 191 -18.37 -34.65 11.98
CA ASP A 191 -19.47 -35.41 11.37
C ASP A 191 -19.02 -36.78 10.83
N SER A 192 -17.71 -37.02 10.70
CA SER A 192 -17.14 -38.28 10.23
C SER A 192 -16.80 -39.29 11.33
N VAL A 193 -16.90 -38.90 12.61
CA VAL A 193 -16.56 -39.76 13.77
C VAL A 193 -17.85 -40.21 14.45
N ASP A 194 -18.47 -41.27 13.92
CA ASP A 194 -19.43 -42.05 14.68
C ASP A 194 -18.67 -43.00 15.63
N ARG A 195 -18.89 -42.78 16.93
CA ARG A 195 -18.49 -43.56 18.12
C ARG A 195 -17.00 -43.79 18.39
N GLY A 196 -16.48 -42.87 19.19
CA GLY A 196 -15.78 -43.21 20.44
C GLY A 196 -14.30 -43.52 20.31
N GLU A 197 -13.45 -42.48 20.31
CA GLU A 197 -12.07 -42.43 20.84
C GLU A 197 -11.32 -41.24 20.21
N ALA A 198 -11.62 -40.00 20.61
CA ALA A 198 -10.88 -38.84 20.08
C ALA A 198 -10.79 -37.63 21.01
N ALA A 199 -10.92 -37.80 22.34
CA ALA A 199 -10.64 -36.70 23.27
C ALA A 199 -9.12 -36.50 23.50
N ASN A 200 -8.27 -37.47 23.17
CA ASN A 200 -6.83 -37.42 23.46
C ASN A 200 -5.91 -37.10 22.27
N LYS A 201 -6.40 -37.05 21.02
CA LYS A 201 -5.56 -36.73 19.83
C LYS A 201 -5.52 -35.26 19.44
N ILE A 202 -6.49 -34.46 19.93
CA ILE A 202 -6.60 -33.03 19.58
C ILE A 202 -5.54 -32.21 20.34
N ASN A 203 -5.20 -32.59 21.58
CA ASN A 203 -4.13 -31.90 22.34
C ASN A 203 -2.72 -32.19 21.80
N GLU A 204 -2.46 -33.34 21.16
CA GLU A 204 -1.15 -33.64 20.57
C GLU A 204 -0.87 -32.85 19.28
N THR A 205 -1.89 -32.39 18.57
CA THR A 205 -1.69 -31.65 17.30
C THR A 205 -1.44 -30.15 17.54
N ILE A 206 -1.92 -29.59 18.65
CA ILE A 206 -1.76 -28.16 18.98
C ILE A 206 -0.35 -27.84 19.50
N GLU A 207 0.35 -28.78 20.13
CA GLU A 207 1.72 -28.54 20.65
C GLU A 207 2.80 -28.57 19.54
N ILE A 208 2.57 -29.29 18.43
CA ILE A 208 3.58 -29.47 17.36
C ILE A 208 3.75 -28.21 16.49
N GLU A 209 2.74 -27.33 16.36
CA GLU A 209 2.87 -26.08 15.57
C GLU A 209 3.56 -24.93 16.34
N SER A 210 4.05 -25.16 17.56
CA SER A 210 4.68 -24.14 18.41
C SER A 210 6.20 -24.22 18.55
N THR A 211 6.89 -25.13 17.86
CA THR A 211 8.34 -25.34 18.02
C THR A 211 9.23 -25.08 16.80
N ASP A 212 8.68 -24.67 15.65
CA ASP A 212 9.47 -24.56 14.41
C ASP A 212 9.80 -23.11 14.00
N ASP A 213 10.07 -22.22 14.97
CA ASP A 213 10.65 -20.89 14.67
C ASP A 213 11.66 -20.43 15.73
N GLU A 214 12.62 -21.31 16.07
CA GLU A 214 13.95 -20.88 16.51
C GLU A 214 15.04 -21.58 15.67
N GLY A 215 15.61 -20.82 14.74
CA GLY A 215 16.99 -21.01 14.28
C GLY A 215 17.20 -21.60 12.89
N LEU A 216 17.47 -20.72 11.91
CA LEU A 216 18.75 -20.63 11.17
C LEU A 216 18.76 -19.48 10.16
#